data_AF-A0A5E4JLQ3-F1
#
_entry.id   AF-A0A5E4JLQ3-F1
#
_cell.length_a   1.000
_cell.length_b   1.000
_cell.length_c   1.000
_cell.angle_alpha   90.00
_cell.angle_beta   90.00
_cell.angle_gamma   90.00
#
_symmetry.space_group_name_H-M   'P 1'
#
loop_
_entity.id
_entity.type
_entity.pdbx_description
1 polymer ?
#
loop_
_entity_poly.entity_id
_entity_poly.type
_entity_poly.pdbx_seq_one_letter_code
_entity_poly.pdbx_strand_id
1 'polypeptide(L)'
;MNVTKQIRREGTTIYCGASLFSGRETLFNAYLTHNLEIKGYDVIMPQRDGFEFSDLNKSLSSLLRKDEVDTAVQNVIFILDVGKFVPKSNVILANFDEPIDEGLVVEVCSGAALEKTVVGFRTDSRSPFGSPADFFGGMHFFPAMMCDSFIRQHMPNKTLTPDGRCTEDAANAMGELANKIDKVIVADLERRQEDIRQYEKGKNHGWPTLIEELDIFMPRPTRYQAKVTELADVLFKGVDDIHSEAGLRTISKRYAEHKAEMEAIRPS
;
A
#
# COMPACT_ATOMS: atom_id res chain seq x y z
N MET A 1 -15.73 -34.67 -8.35
CA MET A 1 -14.95 -33.75 -7.48
C MET A 1 -15.07 -32.37 -8.08
N ASN A 2 -15.84 -31.48 -7.46
CA ASN A 2 -15.99 -30.10 -7.90
C ASN A 2 -14.65 -29.39 -7.72
N VAL A 3 -14.05 -28.98 -8.82
CA VAL A 3 -12.99 -27.96 -8.82
C VAL A 3 -13.68 -26.63 -8.49
N THR A 4 -14.14 -26.48 -7.25
CA THR A 4 -14.49 -25.17 -6.71
C THR A 4 -13.19 -24.39 -6.76
N LYS A 5 -13.09 -23.48 -7.73
CA LYS A 5 -11.96 -22.59 -7.96
C LYS A 5 -11.43 -22.12 -6.62
N GLN A 6 -10.27 -22.63 -6.23
CA GLN A 6 -9.49 -22.05 -5.15
C GLN A 6 -9.08 -20.69 -5.68
N ILE A 7 -9.81 -19.64 -5.28
CA ILE A 7 -9.45 -18.26 -5.61
C ILE A 7 -8.10 -18.06 -4.97
N ARG A 8 -7.09 -17.94 -5.82
CA ARG A 8 -5.72 -18.04 -5.37
C ARG A 8 -5.37 -16.75 -4.65
N ARG A 9 -5.31 -16.85 -3.32
CA ARG A 9 -4.63 -15.90 -2.46
C ARG A 9 -3.16 -15.79 -2.87
N GLU A 10 -2.57 -16.93 -3.25
CA GLU A 10 -1.23 -17.01 -3.87
C GLU A 10 -1.13 -16.12 -5.10
N GLY A 11 -0.11 -15.25 -5.12
CA GLY A 11 0.11 -14.27 -6.17
C GLY A 11 -0.72 -12.99 -6.04
N THR A 12 -1.54 -12.85 -4.99
CA THR A 12 -2.14 -11.56 -4.62
C THR A 12 -1.18 -10.82 -3.70
N THR A 13 -0.67 -9.69 -4.18
CA THR A 13 0.23 -8.81 -3.42
C THR A 13 -0.55 -7.70 -2.71
N ILE A 14 -0.31 -7.53 -1.41
CA ILE A 14 -0.89 -6.47 -0.58
C ILE A 14 0.21 -5.45 -0.24
N TYR A 15 -0.01 -4.17 -0.54
CA TYR A 15 0.79 -3.08 -0.01
C TYR A 15 0.17 -2.58 1.30
N CYS A 16 0.88 -2.70 2.41
CA CYS A 16 0.42 -2.28 3.73
C CYS A 16 0.90 -0.86 4.05
N GLY A 17 0.09 0.14 3.69
CA GLY A 17 0.29 1.55 4.05
C GLY A 17 -0.20 1.81 5.48
N ALA A 18 0.69 2.26 6.35
CA ALA A 18 0.35 2.56 7.74
C ALA A 18 1.34 3.53 8.37
N SER A 19 0.86 4.32 9.33
CA SER A 19 1.71 5.20 10.12
C SER A 19 2.79 4.45 10.90
N LEU A 20 3.88 5.17 11.21
CA LEU A 20 5.07 4.68 11.89
C LEU A 20 5.50 5.56 13.06
N PHE A 21 4.56 6.20 13.74
CA PHE A 21 4.89 7.17 14.78
C PHE A 21 5.44 6.51 16.05
N SER A 22 5.26 5.19 16.22
CA SER A 22 5.72 4.48 17.42
C SER A 22 6.01 3.00 17.17
N GLY A 23 6.88 2.41 18.01
CA GLY A 23 7.16 0.96 17.96
C GLY A 23 5.91 0.09 18.20
N ARG A 24 4.87 0.64 18.84
CA ARG A 24 3.56 -0.02 18.99
C ARG A 24 2.84 -0.15 17.65
N GLU A 25 2.88 0.89 16.82
CA GLU A 25 2.29 0.85 15.46
C GLU A 25 3.08 -0.10 14.57
N THR A 26 4.42 -0.06 14.62
CA THR A 26 5.28 -1.00 13.90
C THR A 26 4.95 -2.46 14.26
N LEU A 27 4.83 -2.75 15.56
CA LEU A 27 4.51 -4.11 16.01
C LEU A 27 3.11 -4.54 15.57
N PHE A 28 2.13 -3.64 15.66
CA PHE A 28 0.77 -3.89 15.18
C PHE A 28 0.77 -4.25 13.68
N ASN A 29 1.45 -3.46 12.85
CA ASN A 29 1.53 -3.66 11.40
C ASN A 29 2.26 -4.98 11.07
N ALA A 30 3.31 -5.32 11.81
CA ALA A 30 4.04 -6.58 11.66
C ALA A 30 3.15 -7.80 11.98
N TYR A 31 2.38 -7.75 13.06
CA TYR A 31 1.43 -8.82 13.41
C TYR A 31 0.31 -8.96 12.38
N LEU A 32 -0.26 -7.85 11.92
CA LEU A 32 -1.30 -7.88 10.89
C LEU A 32 -0.76 -8.48 9.59
N THR A 33 0.41 -8.03 9.15
CA THR A 33 1.12 -8.54 7.99
C THR A 33 1.34 -10.05 8.09
N HIS A 34 1.86 -10.53 9.23
CA HIS A 34 2.09 -11.95 9.45
C HIS A 34 0.80 -12.78 9.35
N ASN A 35 -0.32 -12.28 9.88
CA ASN A 35 -1.62 -12.96 9.78
C ASN A 35 -2.14 -13.02 8.33
N LEU A 36 -1.83 -12.02 7.50
CA LEU A 36 -2.17 -12.03 6.07
C LEU A 36 -1.25 -12.98 5.30
N GLU A 37 0.04 -13.03 5.62
CA GLU A 37 0.99 -13.96 5.01
C GLU A 37 0.64 -15.43 5.29
N ILE A 38 0.22 -15.76 6.52
CA ILE A 38 -0.29 -17.10 6.87
C ILE A 38 -1.48 -17.51 5.98
N LYS A 39 -2.28 -16.54 5.52
CA LYS A 39 -3.40 -16.80 4.61
C LYS A 39 -2.95 -17.02 3.15
N GLY A 40 -1.68 -16.80 2.84
CA GLY A 40 -1.09 -17.01 1.52
C GLY A 40 -0.99 -15.76 0.66
N TYR A 41 -1.09 -14.56 1.24
CA TYR A 41 -0.84 -13.29 0.55
C TYR A 41 0.65 -12.95 0.55
N ASP A 42 1.12 -12.31 -0.53
CA ASP A 42 2.43 -11.66 -0.54
C ASP A 42 2.29 -10.24 0.00
N VAL A 43 2.89 -9.91 1.14
CA VAL A 43 2.71 -8.59 1.74
C VAL A 43 3.97 -7.74 1.58
N ILE A 44 3.82 -6.58 0.95
CA ILE A 44 4.81 -5.50 0.94
C ILE A 44 4.52 -4.64 2.16
N MET A 45 5.45 -4.62 3.11
CA MET A 45 5.38 -3.76 4.27
C MET A 45 6.60 -2.85 4.22
N PRO A 46 6.48 -1.60 3.73
CA PRO A 46 7.60 -0.66 3.60
C PRO A 46 8.39 -0.48 4.90
N GLN A 47 7.78 -0.79 6.04
CA GLN A 47 8.38 -0.73 7.37
C GLN A 47 9.36 -1.88 7.66
N ARG A 48 9.06 -3.09 7.16
CA ARG A 48 9.94 -4.27 7.25
C ARG A 48 10.91 -4.30 6.10
N ASP A 49 10.41 -4.00 4.90
CA ASP A 49 11.18 -3.87 3.67
C ASP A 49 11.85 -2.48 3.62
N GLY A 50 11.97 -1.83 4.79
CA GLY A 50 12.35 -0.45 4.97
C GLY A 50 13.82 -0.26 4.79
N PHE A 51 14.12 0.50 3.75
CA PHE A 51 15.35 1.25 3.56
C PHE A 51 15.99 1.65 4.90
N GLU A 52 17.21 1.19 5.18
CA GLU A 52 17.97 1.75 6.29
C GLU A 52 18.25 3.23 5.95
N PHE A 53 17.40 4.13 6.44
CA PHE A 53 17.49 5.57 6.16
C PHE A 53 18.88 6.10 6.48
N SER A 54 19.52 5.54 7.51
CA SER A 54 20.91 5.84 7.87
C SER A 54 21.88 5.52 6.73
N ASP A 55 21.71 4.41 6.03
CA ASP A 55 22.66 3.97 5.01
C ASP A 55 22.40 4.64 3.66
N LEU A 56 21.14 4.90 3.30
CA LEU A 56 20.83 5.77 2.17
C LEU A 56 21.35 7.19 2.40
N ASN A 57 21.12 7.75 3.59
CA ASN A 57 21.58 9.10 3.92
C ASN A 57 23.11 9.19 3.84
N LYS A 58 23.84 8.20 4.37
CA LYS A 58 25.30 8.10 4.23
C LYS A 58 25.72 8.04 2.76
N SER A 59 25.05 7.23 1.95
CA SER A 59 25.36 7.06 0.53
C SER A 59 25.13 8.36 -0.27
N LEU A 60 23.99 9.01 -0.06
CA LEU A 60 23.66 10.31 -0.68
C LEU A 60 24.55 11.45 -0.19
N SER A 61 24.97 11.46 1.08
CA SER A 61 25.87 12.48 1.63
C SER A 61 27.24 12.50 0.95
N SER A 62 27.65 11.41 0.29
CA SER A 62 28.87 11.37 -0.50
C SER A 62 28.75 12.02 -1.88
N LEU A 63 27.52 12.29 -2.34
CA LEU A 63 27.21 12.76 -3.70
C LEU A 63 26.52 14.13 -3.72
N LEU A 64 25.83 14.50 -2.64
CA LEU A 64 24.98 15.69 -2.56
C LEU A 64 25.46 16.65 -1.48
N ARG A 65 24.98 17.90 -1.55
CA ARG A 65 25.19 18.87 -0.48
C ARG A 65 24.34 18.51 0.74
N LYS A 66 24.83 18.83 1.95
CA LYS A 66 24.18 18.44 3.21
C LYS A 66 22.72 18.93 3.32
N ASP A 67 22.42 20.10 2.78
CA ASP A 67 21.08 20.70 2.74
C ASP A 67 20.11 19.99 1.78
N GLU A 68 20.62 19.11 0.91
CA GLU A 68 19.85 18.41 -0.12
C GLU A 68 19.57 16.95 0.23
N VAL A 69 20.38 16.36 1.13
CA VAL A 69 20.33 14.92 1.45
C VAL A 69 18.96 14.52 1.98
N ASP A 70 18.38 15.28 2.91
CA ASP A 70 17.09 14.93 3.52
C ASP A 70 15.96 14.97 2.49
N THR A 71 15.97 15.96 1.59
CA THR A 71 15.02 16.03 0.48
C THR A 71 15.22 14.86 -0.50
N ALA A 72 16.47 14.49 -0.78
CA ALA A 72 16.77 13.35 -1.64
C ALA A 72 16.30 12.03 -1.05
N VAL A 73 16.51 11.83 0.26
CA VAL A 73 16.00 10.65 0.98
C VAL A 73 14.47 10.59 0.86
N GLN A 74 13.77 11.69 1.15
CA GLN A 74 12.31 11.77 1.02
C GLN A 74 11.83 11.44 -0.40
N ASN A 75 12.48 11.99 -1.43
CA ASN A 75 12.12 11.73 -2.82
C ASN A 75 12.33 10.27 -3.21
N VAL A 76 13.45 9.66 -2.82
CA VAL A 76 13.72 8.24 -3.10
C VAL A 76 12.66 7.34 -2.46
N ILE A 77 12.27 7.61 -1.22
CA ILE A 77 11.22 6.86 -0.50
C ILE A 77 9.87 7.02 -1.20
N PHE A 78 9.49 8.27 -1.50
CA PHE A 78 8.24 8.55 -2.19
C PHE A 78 8.14 7.80 -3.53
N ILE A 79 9.21 7.80 -4.34
CA ILE A 79 9.25 7.11 -5.62
C ILE A 79 9.26 5.59 -5.42
N LEU A 80 9.88 5.08 -4.35
CA LEU A 80 9.84 3.66 -4.01
C LEU A 80 8.41 3.21 -3.69
N ASP A 81 7.73 3.91 -2.79
CA ASP A 81 6.39 3.56 -2.36
C ASP A 81 5.37 3.73 -3.49
N VAL A 82 5.25 4.95 -4.03
CA VAL A 82 4.21 5.33 -5.00
C VAL A 82 4.55 4.90 -6.43
N GLY A 83 5.84 4.84 -6.77
CA GLY A 83 6.30 4.53 -8.12
C GLY A 83 6.60 3.04 -8.35
N LYS A 84 6.97 2.30 -7.30
CA LYS A 84 7.33 0.87 -7.41
C LYS A 84 6.38 -0.06 -6.65
N PHE A 85 6.15 0.17 -5.35
CA PHE A 85 5.40 -0.77 -4.53
C PHE A 85 3.89 -0.73 -4.75
N VAL A 86 3.28 0.46 -4.72
CA VAL A 86 1.84 0.63 -5.00
C VAL A 86 1.48 0.08 -6.39
N PRO A 87 2.18 0.38 -7.49
CA PRO A 87 1.86 -0.18 -8.81
C PRO A 87 2.02 -1.70 -8.90
N LYS A 88 2.95 -2.29 -8.15
CA LYS A 88 3.19 -3.75 -8.12
C LYS A 88 2.12 -4.51 -7.34
N SER A 89 1.44 -3.85 -6.39
CA SER A 89 0.42 -4.49 -5.56
C SER A 89 -0.90 -4.73 -6.31
N ASN A 90 -1.73 -5.63 -5.77
CA ASN A 90 -3.13 -5.81 -6.18
C ASN A 90 -4.09 -5.08 -5.23
N VAL A 91 -3.71 -5.04 -3.94
CA VAL A 91 -4.51 -4.48 -2.85
C VAL A 91 -3.68 -3.45 -2.10
N ILE A 92 -4.27 -2.30 -1.79
CA ILE A 92 -3.74 -1.34 -0.83
C ILE A 92 -4.49 -1.52 0.48
N LEU A 93 -3.76 -1.80 1.55
CA LEU A 93 -4.31 -1.88 2.89
C LEU A 93 -3.87 -0.64 3.66
N ALA A 94 -4.82 0.18 4.12
CA ALA A 94 -4.54 1.48 4.71
C ALA A 94 -5.02 1.57 6.16
N ASN A 95 -4.08 1.78 7.09
CA ASN A 95 -4.39 2.03 8.49
C ASN A 95 -4.63 3.52 8.74
N PHE A 96 -5.89 3.89 8.97
CA PHE A 96 -6.26 5.27 9.22
C PHE A 96 -6.56 5.56 10.69
N ASP A 97 -5.82 4.93 11.60
CA ASP A 97 -5.72 5.40 12.96
C ASP A 97 -5.15 6.84 12.99
N GLU A 98 -5.58 7.65 13.96
CA GLU A 98 -5.23 9.07 14.00
C GLU A 98 -3.91 9.34 14.77
N PRO A 99 -3.13 10.39 14.46
CA PRO A 99 -3.28 11.25 13.29
C PRO A 99 -2.97 10.47 12.00
N ILE A 100 -3.75 10.71 10.95
CA ILE A 100 -3.48 10.12 9.64
C ILE A 100 -2.17 10.66 9.09
N ASP A 101 -1.33 9.77 8.58
CA ASP A 101 -0.10 10.13 7.87
C ASP A 101 -0.40 10.69 6.47
N GLU A 102 0.21 11.82 6.11
CA GLU A 102 -0.02 12.46 4.80
C GLU A 102 0.49 11.57 3.65
N GLY A 103 1.60 10.86 3.84
CA GLY A 103 2.13 9.89 2.87
C GLY A 103 1.14 8.77 2.60
N LEU A 104 0.51 8.23 3.63
CA LEU A 104 -0.54 7.21 3.50
C LEU A 104 -1.72 7.71 2.65
N VAL A 105 -2.14 8.96 2.81
CA VAL A 105 -3.23 9.51 1.98
C VAL A 105 -2.82 9.54 0.51
N VAL A 106 -1.57 9.90 0.21
CA VAL A 106 -1.05 9.91 -1.17
C VAL A 106 -0.98 8.50 -1.75
N GLU A 107 -0.52 7.51 -0.99
CA GLU A 107 -0.47 6.09 -1.39
C GLU A 107 -1.86 5.55 -1.70
N VAL A 108 -2.85 5.85 -0.84
CA VAL A 108 -4.26 5.47 -1.04
C VAL A 108 -4.83 6.10 -2.30
N CYS A 109 -4.60 7.41 -2.51
CA CYS A 109 -5.09 8.10 -3.70
C CYS A 109 -4.42 7.54 -4.97
N SER A 110 -3.12 7.25 -4.92
CA SER A 110 -2.39 6.63 -6.01
C SER A 110 -2.91 5.23 -6.33
N GLY A 111 -3.13 4.39 -5.30
CA GLY A 111 -3.72 3.07 -5.44
C GLY A 111 -5.09 3.09 -6.08
N ALA A 112 -5.98 3.96 -5.60
CA ALA A 112 -7.31 4.15 -6.16
C ALA A 112 -7.24 4.62 -7.63
N ALA A 113 -6.35 5.57 -7.94
CA ALA A 113 -6.14 6.05 -9.32
C ALA A 113 -5.55 4.98 -10.26
N LEU A 114 -4.93 3.93 -9.71
CA LEU A 114 -4.42 2.76 -10.41
C LEU A 114 -5.38 1.56 -10.38
N GLU A 115 -6.64 1.76 -9.95
CA GLU A 115 -7.68 0.73 -9.82
C GLU A 115 -7.27 -0.47 -8.96
N LYS A 116 -6.38 -0.23 -7.99
CA LYS A 116 -6.07 -1.19 -6.94
C LYS A 116 -7.24 -1.27 -6.00
N THR A 117 -7.48 -2.45 -5.43
CA THR A 117 -8.49 -2.60 -4.39
C THR A 117 -7.98 -1.93 -3.13
N VAL A 118 -8.62 -0.84 -2.70
CA VAL A 118 -8.23 -0.09 -1.51
C VAL A 118 -9.11 -0.51 -0.33
N VAL A 119 -8.48 -1.16 0.65
CA VAL A 119 -9.11 -1.55 1.92
C VAL A 119 -8.62 -0.62 3.01
N GLY A 120 -9.47 0.33 3.38
CA GLY A 120 -9.25 1.18 4.54
C GLY A 120 -9.66 0.45 5.82
N PHE A 121 -8.92 0.67 6.91
CA PHE A 121 -9.38 0.25 8.22
C PHE A 121 -9.01 1.24 9.31
N ARG A 122 -9.76 1.16 10.40
CA ARG A 122 -9.53 1.91 11.63
C ARG A 122 -9.66 1.00 12.83
N THR A 123 -8.74 1.16 13.77
CA THR A 123 -8.74 0.41 15.03
C THR A 123 -8.91 1.25 16.29
N ASP A 124 -8.65 2.54 16.16
CA ASP A 124 -8.77 3.53 17.20
C ASP A 124 -10.22 3.97 17.46
N SER A 125 -10.51 4.31 18.71
CA SER A 125 -11.81 4.77 19.21
C SER A 125 -12.00 6.28 19.15
N ARG A 126 -10.94 7.06 18.88
CA ARG A 126 -11.08 8.50 18.62
C ARG A 126 -12.04 8.72 17.44
N SER A 127 -12.72 9.85 17.40
CA SER A 127 -13.67 10.20 16.33
C SER A 127 -13.67 11.71 16.08
N PRO A 128 -12.55 12.27 15.60
CA PRO A 128 -12.37 13.72 15.49
C PRO A 128 -13.33 14.39 14.48
N PHE A 129 -13.91 13.63 13.54
CA PHE A 129 -14.71 14.16 12.43
C PHE A 129 -16.16 13.68 12.42
N GLY A 130 -16.68 13.11 13.51
CA GLY A 130 -18.07 12.65 13.57
C GLY A 130 -18.38 11.71 14.72
N SER A 131 -19.43 10.92 14.56
CA SER A 131 -19.82 9.88 15.50
C SER A 131 -19.15 8.56 15.17
N PRO A 132 -18.75 7.74 16.16
CA PRO A 132 -18.40 6.34 15.94
C PRO A 132 -19.49 5.53 15.22
N ALA A 133 -20.76 5.99 15.27
CA ALA A 133 -21.89 5.37 14.58
C ALA A 133 -21.93 5.67 13.07
N ASP A 134 -21.21 6.70 12.60
CA ASP A 134 -21.22 7.09 11.19
C ASP A 134 -20.59 6.02 10.30
N PHE A 135 -20.81 6.11 8.98
CA PHE A 135 -20.34 5.13 8.01
C PHE A 135 -18.82 4.87 8.11
N PHE A 136 -18.03 5.94 8.27
CA PHE A 136 -16.58 5.88 8.45
C PHE A 136 -16.13 5.96 9.92
N GLY A 137 -17.06 5.88 10.88
CA GLY A 137 -16.75 5.91 12.31
C GLY A 137 -16.01 7.17 12.78
N GLY A 138 -16.41 8.35 12.28
CA GLY A 138 -15.83 9.64 12.67
C GLY A 138 -14.39 9.88 12.20
N MET A 139 -13.94 9.22 11.14
CA MET A 139 -12.65 9.50 10.47
C MET A 139 -12.82 10.64 9.46
N HIS A 140 -11.70 11.21 9.00
CA HIS A 140 -11.71 12.12 7.85
C HIS A 140 -12.30 11.45 6.60
N PHE A 141 -13.40 12.00 6.06
CA PHE A 141 -14.16 11.38 4.97
C PHE A 141 -13.39 11.29 3.65
N PHE A 142 -12.48 12.24 3.37
CA PHE A 142 -11.74 12.28 2.10
C PHE A 142 -10.95 10.99 1.81
N PRO A 143 -9.98 10.55 2.65
CA PRO A 143 -9.28 9.29 2.42
C PRO A 143 -10.22 8.08 2.48
N ALA A 144 -11.28 8.15 3.29
CA ALA A 144 -12.27 7.09 3.41
C ALA A 144 -13.03 6.83 2.09
N MET A 145 -13.37 7.90 1.36
CA MET A 145 -14.05 7.80 0.06
C MET A 145 -13.15 7.26 -1.06
N MET A 146 -11.84 7.21 -0.85
CA MET A 146 -10.90 6.56 -1.77
C MET A 146 -10.82 5.05 -1.58
N CYS A 147 -11.54 4.50 -0.59
CA CYS A 147 -11.54 3.06 -0.29
C CYS A 147 -12.72 2.35 -0.98
N ASP A 148 -12.46 1.19 -1.57
CA ASP A 148 -13.51 0.26 -2.04
C ASP A 148 -14.24 -0.39 -0.86
N SER A 149 -13.55 -0.52 0.27
CA SER A 149 -14.09 -1.10 1.49
C SER A 149 -13.46 -0.48 2.71
N PHE A 150 -14.28 -0.29 3.75
CA PHE A 150 -13.86 0.32 5.00
C PHE A 150 -14.18 -0.58 6.20
N ILE A 151 -13.16 -0.96 6.96
CA ILE A 151 -13.30 -1.87 8.10
C ILE A 151 -13.11 -1.11 9.41
N ARG A 152 -14.11 -1.19 10.28
CA ARG A 152 -13.97 -0.78 11.68
C ARG A 152 -13.71 -2.01 12.54
N GLN A 153 -12.60 -2.03 13.24
CA GLN A 153 -12.28 -3.07 14.20
C GLN A 153 -11.85 -2.43 15.51
N HIS A 154 -12.68 -2.51 16.54
CA HIS A 154 -12.22 -2.12 17.87
C HIS A 154 -11.03 -3.00 18.27
N MET A 155 -9.90 -2.36 18.60
CA MET A 155 -8.74 -3.07 19.14
C MET A 155 -8.70 -2.89 20.65
N PRO A 156 -8.90 -3.97 21.44
CA PRO A 156 -8.70 -3.89 22.89
C PRO A 156 -7.26 -3.49 23.17
N ASN A 157 -7.06 -2.86 24.33
CA ASN A 157 -5.85 -2.11 24.71
C ASN A 157 -4.57 -2.67 24.06
N LYS A 158 -3.89 -1.83 23.27
CA LYS A 158 -2.68 -2.18 22.48
C LYS A 158 -1.44 -2.49 23.35
N THR A 159 -1.64 -2.85 24.62
CA THR A 159 -0.59 -3.11 25.60
C THR A 159 -0.20 -4.58 25.54
N LEU A 160 1.10 -4.84 25.43
CA LEU A 160 1.63 -6.19 25.54
C LEU A 160 1.56 -6.65 26.99
N THR A 161 1.43 -7.96 27.18
CA THR A 161 1.72 -8.60 28.46
C THR A 161 3.18 -8.34 28.85
N PRO A 162 3.57 -8.50 30.14
CA PRO A 162 4.93 -8.20 30.61
C PRO A 162 6.06 -8.95 29.87
N ASP A 163 5.73 -10.05 29.21
CA ASP A 163 6.62 -10.88 28.38
C ASP A 163 6.58 -10.53 26.88
N GLY A 164 5.96 -9.41 26.51
CA GLY A 164 5.96 -8.89 25.14
C GLY A 164 4.94 -9.55 24.19
N ARG A 165 4.00 -10.35 24.70
CA ARG A 165 2.93 -10.95 23.89
C ARG A 165 1.70 -10.04 23.81
N CYS A 166 0.91 -10.15 22.75
CA CYS A 166 -0.42 -9.57 22.75
C CYS A 166 -1.28 -10.27 23.81
N THR A 167 -2.17 -9.54 24.48
CA THR A 167 -3.24 -10.16 25.26
C THR A 167 -4.07 -11.05 24.33
N GLU A 168 -4.69 -12.10 24.88
CA GLU A 168 -5.54 -13.00 24.09
C GLU A 168 -6.64 -12.24 23.34
N ASP A 169 -7.24 -11.24 23.98
CA ASP A 169 -8.22 -10.35 23.36
C ASP A 169 -7.64 -9.56 22.17
N ALA A 170 -6.42 -9.03 22.30
CA ALA A 170 -5.76 -8.30 21.21
C ALA A 170 -5.37 -9.22 20.06
N ALA A 171 -4.90 -10.44 20.36
CA ALA A 171 -4.59 -11.44 19.35
C ALA A 171 -5.87 -11.88 18.60
N ASN A 172 -6.97 -12.10 19.32
CA ASN A 172 -8.27 -12.44 18.74
C ASN A 172 -8.80 -11.31 17.85
N ALA A 173 -8.74 -10.05 18.32
CA ALA A 173 -9.15 -8.89 17.54
C ALA A 173 -8.28 -8.68 16.29
N MET A 174 -6.98 -8.97 16.36
CA MET A 174 -6.09 -8.95 15.20
C MET A 174 -6.45 -10.03 14.18
N GLY A 175 -6.70 -11.26 14.64
CA GLY A 175 -7.17 -12.35 13.79
C GLY A 175 -8.52 -12.02 13.14
N GLU A 176 -9.44 -11.38 13.87
CA GLU A 176 -10.71 -10.90 13.35
C GLU A 176 -10.51 -9.85 12.25
N LEU A 177 -9.63 -8.87 12.46
CA LEU A 177 -9.28 -7.87 11.45
C LEU A 177 -8.74 -8.52 10.17
N ALA A 178 -7.75 -9.40 10.30
CA ALA A 178 -7.17 -10.13 9.17
C ALA A 178 -8.22 -10.98 8.42
N ASN A 179 -9.18 -11.57 9.14
CA ASN A 179 -10.31 -12.30 8.54
C ASN A 179 -11.28 -11.38 7.79
N LYS A 180 -11.55 -10.18 8.29
CA LYS A 180 -12.39 -9.18 7.60
C LYS A 180 -11.71 -8.70 6.32
N ILE A 181 -10.41 -8.42 6.38
CA ILE A 181 -9.60 -8.04 5.21
C ILE A 181 -9.61 -9.17 4.17
N ASP A 182 -9.35 -10.42 4.58
CA ASP A 182 -9.40 -11.59 3.69
C ASP A 182 -10.75 -11.72 2.96
N LYS A 183 -11.87 -11.55 3.68
CA LYS A 183 -13.20 -11.60 3.08
C LYS A 183 -13.41 -10.53 2.02
N VAL A 184 -12.96 -9.30 2.27
CA VAL A 184 -13.06 -8.20 1.30
C VAL A 184 -12.24 -8.52 0.04
N ILE A 185 -10.99 -8.97 0.21
CA ILE A 185 -10.10 -9.30 -0.91
C ILE A 185 -10.68 -10.46 -1.72
N VAL A 186 -11.12 -11.53 -1.07
CA VAL A 186 -11.72 -12.68 -1.76
C VAL A 186 -12.98 -12.27 -2.54
N ALA A 187 -13.86 -11.46 -1.94
CA ALA A 187 -15.06 -10.99 -2.63
C ALA A 187 -14.75 -10.13 -3.86
N ASP A 188 -13.73 -9.27 -3.79
CA ASP A 188 -13.29 -8.49 -4.94
C ASP A 188 -12.67 -9.37 -6.05
N LEU A 189 -11.85 -10.35 -5.68
CA LEU A 189 -11.30 -11.33 -6.62
C LEU A 189 -12.41 -12.15 -7.30
N GLU A 190 -13.45 -12.55 -6.56
CA GLU A 190 -14.64 -13.22 -7.10
C GLU A 190 -15.35 -12.37 -8.14
N ARG A 191 -15.61 -11.11 -7.80
CA ARG A 191 -16.24 -10.14 -8.69
C ARG A 191 -15.44 -9.95 -9.97
N ARG A 192 -14.14 -9.66 -9.87
CA ARG A 192 -13.25 -9.49 -11.05
C ARG A 192 -13.22 -10.74 -11.94
N GLN A 193 -13.21 -11.94 -11.35
CA GLN A 193 -13.27 -13.19 -12.12
C GLN A 193 -14.60 -13.38 -12.85
N GLU A 194 -15.71 -12.94 -12.26
CA GLU A 194 -17.01 -13.01 -12.91
C GLU A 194 -17.11 -11.98 -14.05
N ASP A 195 -16.63 -10.76 -13.85
CA ASP A 195 -16.55 -9.72 -14.88
C ASP A 195 -15.78 -10.23 -16.11
N ILE A 196 -14.64 -10.89 -15.91
CA ILE A 196 -13.86 -11.54 -16.99
C ILE A 196 -14.68 -12.63 -17.71
N ARG A 197 -15.39 -13.50 -16.98
CA ARG A 197 -16.20 -14.56 -17.60
C ARG A 197 -17.35 -13.99 -18.43
N GLN A 198 -18.01 -12.94 -17.93
CA GLN A 198 -19.10 -12.28 -18.65
C GLN A 198 -18.57 -11.62 -19.91
N TYR A 199 -17.42 -10.95 -19.83
CA TYR A 199 -16.72 -10.40 -20.98
C TYR A 199 -16.38 -11.47 -22.05
N GLU A 200 -15.82 -12.61 -21.63
CA GLU A 200 -15.50 -13.73 -22.53
C GLU A 200 -16.75 -14.33 -23.20
N LYS A 201 -17.87 -14.42 -22.49
CA LYS A 201 -19.16 -14.83 -23.08
C LYS A 201 -19.69 -13.80 -24.08
N GLY A 202 -19.56 -12.51 -23.77
CA GLY A 202 -20.00 -11.40 -24.61
C GLY A 202 -19.27 -11.33 -25.95
N LYS A 203 -17.96 -11.65 -25.96
CA LYS A 203 -17.16 -11.76 -27.20
C LYS A 203 -17.77 -12.70 -28.24
N ASN A 204 -18.35 -13.81 -27.79
CA ASN A 204 -18.95 -14.80 -28.69
C ASN A 204 -20.27 -14.33 -29.33
N HIS A 205 -20.83 -13.19 -28.88
CA HIS A 205 -22.10 -12.64 -29.34
C HIS A 205 -21.95 -11.36 -30.17
N GLY A 206 -20.74 -11.01 -30.64
CA GLY A 206 -20.52 -9.85 -31.51
C GLY A 206 -20.72 -8.50 -30.84
N TRP A 207 -20.65 -8.43 -29.50
CA TRP A 207 -20.56 -7.16 -28.80
C TRP A 207 -19.27 -6.45 -29.26
N PRO A 208 -19.27 -5.12 -29.44
CA PRO A 208 -18.03 -4.36 -29.61
C PRO A 208 -17.05 -4.85 -28.56
N THR A 209 -15.80 -5.10 -28.95
CA THR A 209 -14.81 -5.59 -27.99
C THR A 209 -14.78 -4.59 -26.85
N LEU A 210 -15.30 -4.99 -25.67
CA LEU A 210 -15.35 -4.17 -24.47
C LEU A 210 -13.97 -3.57 -24.13
N ILE A 211 -12.86 -4.00 -24.76
CA ILE A 211 -11.55 -3.34 -24.70
C ILE A 211 -11.57 -1.90 -25.25
N GLU A 212 -12.32 -1.59 -26.32
CA GLU A 212 -12.42 -0.22 -26.84
C GLU A 212 -13.28 0.67 -25.94
N GLU A 213 -14.28 0.11 -25.25
CA GLU A 213 -15.08 0.83 -24.24
C GLU A 213 -14.42 0.81 -22.84
N LEU A 214 -13.62 -0.20 -22.51
CA LEU A 214 -12.86 -0.28 -21.27
C LEU A 214 -11.60 0.60 -21.35
N ASP A 215 -11.02 0.87 -22.52
CA ASP A 215 -9.98 1.90 -22.62
C ASP A 215 -10.56 3.33 -22.44
N ILE A 216 -11.90 3.47 -22.52
CA ILE A 216 -12.64 4.68 -22.12
C ILE A 216 -12.94 4.69 -20.61
N PHE A 217 -13.07 3.52 -19.98
CA PHE A 217 -13.44 3.39 -18.55
C PHE A 217 -12.27 3.11 -17.60
N MET A 218 -11.16 2.56 -18.08
CA MET A 218 -9.94 2.41 -17.32
C MET A 218 -9.28 3.77 -17.26
N PRO A 219 -9.26 4.44 -16.09
CA PRO A 219 -8.52 5.67 -15.94
C PRO A 219 -7.07 5.35 -16.25
N ARG A 220 -6.58 5.87 -17.38
CA ARG A 220 -5.15 5.85 -17.66
C ARG A 220 -4.46 6.48 -16.45
N PRO A 221 -3.33 5.91 -15.96
CA PRO A 221 -2.57 6.54 -14.91
C PRO A 221 -2.41 8.01 -15.25
N THR A 222 -2.67 8.88 -14.28
CA THR A 222 -2.50 10.31 -14.51
C THR A 222 -1.09 10.54 -15.06
N ARG A 223 -0.88 11.58 -15.88
CA ARG A 223 0.46 11.91 -16.38
C ARG A 223 1.50 11.96 -15.26
N TYR A 224 1.06 12.41 -14.09
CA TYR A 224 1.83 12.38 -12.86
C TYR A 224 2.23 10.95 -12.44
N GLN A 225 1.26 10.05 -12.26
CA GLN A 225 1.53 8.67 -11.85
C GLN A 225 2.45 7.94 -12.84
N ALA A 226 2.21 8.11 -14.15
CA ALA A 226 3.07 7.54 -15.18
C ALA A 226 4.53 8.03 -15.05
N LYS A 227 4.72 9.33 -14.76
CA LYS A 227 6.06 9.91 -14.57
C LYS A 227 6.73 9.38 -13.29
N VAL A 228 5.98 9.24 -12.19
CA VAL A 228 6.53 8.68 -10.94
C VAL A 228 6.98 7.23 -11.14
N THR A 229 6.19 6.41 -11.86
CA THR A 229 6.59 5.04 -12.22
C THR A 229 7.81 4.99 -13.15
N GLU A 230 7.92 5.89 -14.13
CA GLU A 230 9.12 5.99 -14.98
C GLU A 230 10.38 6.30 -14.13
N LEU A 231 10.28 7.24 -13.19
CA LEU A 231 11.39 7.58 -12.30
C LEU A 231 11.74 6.43 -11.34
N ALA A 232 10.76 5.63 -10.93
CA ALA A 232 11.01 4.41 -10.17
C ALA A 232 11.81 3.39 -10.98
N ASP A 233 11.51 3.23 -12.27
CA ASP A 233 12.32 2.40 -13.16
C ASP A 233 13.74 2.95 -13.30
N VAL A 234 13.91 4.25 -13.44
CA VAL A 234 15.25 4.88 -13.44
C VAL A 234 16.02 4.51 -12.17
N LEU A 235 15.43 4.69 -10.98
CA LEU A 235 16.12 4.44 -9.72
C LEU A 235 16.38 2.96 -9.45
N PHE A 236 15.38 2.10 -9.66
CA PHE A 236 15.37 0.77 -9.06
C PHE A 236 15.49 -0.39 -10.04
N LYS A 237 15.42 -0.15 -11.36
CA LYS A 237 15.52 -1.23 -12.35
C LYS A 237 16.89 -1.91 -12.30
N GLY A 238 16.89 -3.24 -12.19
CA GLY A 238 18.09 -4.06 -12.09
C GLY A 238 18.81 -3.96 -10.74
N VAL A 239 18.16 -3.39 -9.71
CA VAL A 239 18.65 -3.45 -8.33
C VAL A 239 17.91 -4.59 -7.62
N ASP A 240 18.60 -5.72 -7.46
CA ASP A 240 18.02 -6.94 -6.89
C ASP A 240 17.73 -6.79 -5.39
N ASP A 241 18.68 -6.18 -4.66
CA ASP A 241 18.58 -5.90 -3.23
C ASP A 241 18.82 -4.41 -2.97
N ILE A 242 17.73 -3.71 -2.66
CA ILE A 242 17.73 -2.27 -2.36
C ILE A 242 18.34 -1.94 -0.99
N HIS A 243 18.61 -2.95 -0.14
CA HIS A 243 19.24 -2.80 1.17
C HIS A 243 20.76 -3.03 1.11
N SER A 244 21.24 -3.72 0.08
CA SER A 244 22.68 -3.93 -0.10
C SER A 244 23.43 -2.61 -0.31
N GLU A 245 24.67 -2.53 0.18
CA GLU A 245 25.55 -1.36 -0.06
C GLU A 245 25.67 -1.04 -1.56
N ALA A 246 25.78 -2.07 -2.39
CA ALA A 246 25.84 -1.94 -3.85
C ALA A 246 24.53 -1.38 -4.45
N GLY A 247 23.37 -1.83 -3.96
CA GLY A 247 22.06 -1.32 -4.35
C GLY A 247 21.89 0.15 -3.96
N LEU A 248 22.18 0.49 -2.70
CA LEU A 248 22.11 1.86 -2.19
C LEU A 248 23.03 2.82 -2.94
N ARG A 249 24.26 2.40 -3.25
CA ARG A 249 25.21 3.19 -4.05
C ARG A 249 24.69 3.42 -5.47
N THR A 250 24.09 2.39 -6.08
CA THR A 250 23.50 2.50 -7.41
C THR A 250 22.33 3.48 -7.42
N ILE A 251 21.41 3.34 -6.46
CA ILE A 251 20.24 4.23 -6.32
C ILE A 251 20.69 5.68 -6.08
N SER A 252 21.63 5.90 -5.16
CA SER A 252 22.14 7.24 -4.83
C SER A 252 22.82 7.91 -6.02
N LYS A 253 23.61 7.15 -6.80
CA LYS A 253 24.23 7.64 -8.03
C LYS A 253 23.19 8.04 -9.06
N ARG A 254 22.20 7.16 -9.33
CA ARG A 254 21.13 7.46 -10.30
C ARG A 254 20.27 8.64 -9.86
N TYR A 255 20.01 8.78 -8.55
CA TYR A 255 19.33 9.95 -8.02
C TYR A 255 20.11 11.23 -8.31
N ALA A 256 21.42 11.26 -8.02
CA ALA A 256 22.26 12.43 -8.27
C ALA A 256 22.32 12.80 -9.77
N GLU A 257 22.36 11.80 -10.66
CA GLU A 257 22.35 11.99 -12.12
C GLU A 257 21.02 12.55 -12.66
N HIS A 258 19.90 12.22 -12.02
CA HIS A 258 18.54 12.62 -12.44
C HIS A 258 17.84 13.59 -11.49
N LYS A 259 18.59 14.25 -10.59
CA LYS A 259 18.04 15.04 -9.47
C LYS A 259 16.97 16.05 -9.89
N ALA A 260 17.20 16.79 -10.97
CA ALA A 260 16.26 17.81 -11.45
C ALA A 260 14.90 17.22 -11.85
N GLU A 261 14.88 16.02 -12.43
CA GLU A 261 13.63 15.32 -12.77
C GLU A 261 12.91 14.80 -11.53
N MET A 262 13.67 14.31 -10.54
CA MET A 262 13.14 13.81 -9.26
C MET A 262 12.51 14.94 -8.44
N GLU A 263 13.13 16.13 -8.43
CA GLU A 263 12.60 17.29 -7.71
C GLU A 263 11.35 17.89 -8.37
N ALA A 264 11.19 17.71 -9.69
CA ALA A 264 10.05 18.24 -10.44
C ALA A 264 8.72 17.49 -10.18
N ILE A 265 8.78 16.26 -9.64
CA ILE A 265 7.58 15.45 -9.35
C ILE A 265 7.09 15.61 -7.91
N ARG A 266 7.75 16.41 -7.06
CA ARG A 266 7.31 16.60 -5.70
C ARG A 266 5.96 17.36 -5.70
N PRO A 267 4.91 16.86 -5.04
CA PRO A 267 3.73 17.67 -4.76
C PRO A 267 4.17 18.91 -3.98
N SER A 268 3.96 20.10 -4.57
CA SER A 268 4.29 21.40 -3.98
C SER A 268 3.32 21.80 -2.88
#